data_AF-A0A7J2KYG4-F1
#
_entry.id   AF-A0A7J2KYG4-F1
#
_cell.length_a   1.000
_cell.length_b   1.000
_cell.length_c   1.000
_cell.angle_alpha   90.00
_cell.angle_beta   90.00
_cell.angle_gamma   90.00
#
_symmetry.space_group_name_H-M   'P 1'
#
loop_
_entity.id
_entity.type
_entity.pdbx_description
1 polymer ?
#
loop_
_entity_poly.entity_id
_entity_poly.type
_entity_poly.pdbx_seq_one_letter_code
_entity_poly.pdbx_strand_id
1 'polypeptide(L)'
;MELEEEIKEESVPFNVDCWNISPQSDVRILTHFHKDHIPCLLPSALIVPFEVKYVDNYSEHQYNIYAKDIKEKKSPFEIKEVARGAHLNTIVPILSIKFKEKIAIIIGDYDPPAVDTIIKCVKTEKPDFLIIPAYAKKVSNKKGRLLEKPTNLSDAQKYIIQEVRKIKKVFGKPVIITLAHSKKAERLQVDIHIEYNQKIPSLLDYQSGVVECGSYDFCEKCKRQKLSRD
;
A
#
# COMPACT_ATOMS: atom_id res chain seq x y z
N MET A 1 -17.73 16.50 -21.22
CA MET A 1 -18.49 16.09 -20.01
C MET A 1 -18.57 14.57 -19.91
N GLU A 2 -18.71 13.84 -21.03
CA GLU A 2 -18.74 12.36 -21.04
C GLU A 2 -17.40 11.68 -20.70
N LEU A 3 -16.25 12.23 -21.12
CA LEU A 3 -14.93 11.62 -20.87
C LEU A 3 -14.52 11.59 -19.38
N GLU A 4 -14.97 12.56 -18.58
CA GLU A 4 -14.66 12.62 -17.14
C GLU A 4 -15.57 11.72 -16.31
N GLU A 5 -16.75 11.35 -16.84
CA GLU A 5 -17.66 10.39 -16.22
C GLU A 5 -17.23 8.94 -16.52
N GLU A 6 -16.72 8.64 -17.72
CA GLU A 6 -16.15 7.32 -18.04
C GLU A 6 -14.88 6.99 -17.21
N ILE A 7 -14.01 7.97 -16.96
CA ILE A 7 -12.81 7.77 -16.12
C ILE A 7 -13.17 7.47 -14.66
N LYS A 8 -14.35 7.88 -14.18
CA LYS A 8 -14.82 7.62 -12.80
C LYS A 8 -15.30 6.18 -12.57
N GLU A 9 -15.65 5.42 -13.62
CA GLU A 9 -16.05 4.01 -13.50
C GLU A 9 -14.87 3.02 -13.58
N GLU A 10 -13.68 3.48 -14.00
CA GLU A 10 -12.47 2.67 -14.14
C GLU A 10 -11.44 2.79 -13.01
N SER A 11 -11.76 3.45 -11.90
CA SER A 11 -10.80 3.62 -10.79
C SER A 11 -10.97 2.61 -9.65
N VAL A 12 -9.92 2.48 -8.85
CA VAL A 12 -9.90 1.69 -7.62
C VAL A 12 -10.71 2.43 -6.54
N PRO A 13 -11.75 1.85 -5.90
CA PRO A 13 -12.65 2.56 -5.00
C PRO A 13 -12.13 2.67 -3.55
N PHE A 14 -10.81 2.67 -3.37
CA PHE A 14 -10.18 2.70 -2.05
C PHE A 14 -8.78 3.32 -2.11
N ASN A 15 -8.29 3.69 -0.93
CA ASN A 15 -6.94 4.15 -0.69
C ASN A 15 -6.12 3.05 0.01
N VAL A 16 -4.79 3.16 -0.04
CA VAL A 16 -3.87 2.16 0.52
C VAL A 16 -2.89 2.83 1.47
N ASP A 17 -2.72 2.27 2.67
CA ASP A 17 -1.83 2.78 3.71
C ASP A 17 -2.00 4.29 3.92
N CYS A 18 -1.00 5.12 3.65
CA CYS A 18 -1.11 6.58 3.73
C CYS A 18 -1.30 7.26 2.35
N TRP A 19 -1.38 6.54 1.24
CA TRP A 19 -1.45 7.15 -0.09
C TRP A 19 -2.89 7.32 -0.58
N ASN A 20 -3.15 8.43 -1.28
CA ASN A 20 -4.46 8.74 -1.86
C ASN A 20 -4.50 8.35 -3.35
N ILE A 21 -5.06 7.17 -3.63
CA ILE A 21 -5.32 6.68 -4.99
C ILE A 21 -6.67 7.21 -5.48
N SER A 22 -7.67 7.20 -4.60
CA SER A 22 -9.02 7.71 -4.84
C SER A 22 -9.36 8.74 -3.77
N PRO A 23 -9.06 10.04 -4.01
CA PRO A 23 -9.24 11.11 -3.03
C PRO A 23 -10.68 11.26 -2.50
N GLN A 24 -11.68 10.83 -3.29
CA GLN A 24 -13.10 10.87 -2.93
C GLN A 24 -13.52 9.70 -2.01
N SER A 25 -12.67 8.68 -1.85
CA SER A 25 -12.98 7.48 -1.06
C SER A 25 -12.58 7.66 0.41
N ASP A 26 -13.50 7.37 1.32
CA ASP A 26 -13.22 7.26 2.77
C ASP A 26 -12.61 5.90 3.15
N VAL A 27 -12.61 4.94 2.23
CA VAL A 27 -12.10 3.59 2.47
C VAL A 27 -10.59 3.56 2.29
N ARG A 28 -9.90 3.01 3.29
CA ARG A 28 -8.46 2.84 3.30
C ARG A 28 -8.09 1.45 3.82
N ILE A 29 -7.21 0.76 3.11
CA ILE A 29 -6.78 -0.59 3.44
C ILE A 29 -5.33 -0.55 3.88
N LEU A 30 -5.05 -1.11 5.06
CA LEU A 30 -3.69 -1.27 5.57
C LEU A 30 -3.04 -2.53 4.95
N THR A 31 -1.79 -2.43 4.52
CA THR A 31 -1.03 -3.55 3.97
C THR A 31 -0.17 -4.26 5.01
N HIS A 32 0.36 -3.52 5.99
CA HIS A 32 1.17 -4.06 7.09
C HIS A 32 1.38 -3.02 8.21
N PHE A 33 1.89 -3.47 9.36
CA PHE A 33 2.06 -2.64 10.55
C PHE A 33 3.44 -1.97 10.65
N HIS A 34 3.72 -1.04 9.73
CA HIS A 34 4.81 -0.08 9.91
C HIS A 34 4.27 1.33 10.11
N LYS A 35 4.91 2.10 10.99
CA LYS A 35 4.41 3.41 11.43
C LYS A 35 4.27 4.43 10.30
N ASP A 36 5.03 4.30 9.22
CA ASP A 36 4.93 5.11 8.01
C ASP A 36 3.78 4.69 7.06
N HIS A 37 3.21 3.51 7.28
CA HIS A 37 2.05 2.99 6.54
C HIS A 37 0.74 3.19 7.31
N ILE A 38 0.79 3.14 8.65
CA ILE A 38 -0.35 3.39 9.52
C ILE A 38 -0.70 4.89 9.46
N PRO A 39 -1.90 5.28 9.02
CA PRO A 39 -2.36 6.66 9.05
C PRO A 39 -2.33 7.26 10.47
N CYS A 40 -2.09 8.56 10.59
CA CYS A 40 -2.33 9.27 11.85
C CYS A 40 -3.78 9.06 12.31
N LEU A 41 -4.08 9.18 13.60
CA LEU A 41 -5.38 8.82 14.18
C LEU A 41 -6.54 9.64 13.58
N LEU A 42 -7.20 9.11 12.55
CA LEU A 42 -8.26 9.78 11.80
C LEU A 42 -9.63 9.25 12.21
N PRO A 43 -10.72 10.00 12.01
CA PRO A 43 -12.08 9.52 12.29
C PRO A 43 -12.57 8.50 11.24
N SER A 44 -11.92 8.46 10.08
CA SER A 44 -12.21 7.60 8.94
C SER A 44 -11.67 6.21 9.26
N ALA A 45 -12.59 5.27 9.38
CA ALA A 45 -12.29 3.94 9.86
C ALA A 45 -11.41 3.18 8.85
N LEU A 46 -10.33 2.58 9.34
CA LEU A 46 -9.33 1.83 8.57
C LEU A 46 -9.82 0.40 8.37
N ILE A 47 -9.71 -0.14 7.16
CA ILE A 47 -9.82 -1.58 6.95
C ILE A 47 -8.46 -2.19 7.28
N VAL A 48 -8.43 -3.00 8.32
CA VAL A 48 -7.29 -3.86 8.64
C VAL A 48 -7.68 -5.29 8.28
N PRO A 49 -7.24 -5.80 7.11
CA PRO A 49 -7.58 -7.15 6.68
C PRO A 49 -7.17 -8.20 7.73
N PHE A 50 -7.96 -9.27 7.86
CA PHE A 50 -7.64 -10.37 8.77
C PHE A 50 -6.27 -10.96 8.43
N GLU A 51 -6.01 -11.07 7.13
CA GLU A 51 -4.78 -11.51 6.49
C GLU A 51 -3.58 -10.67 6.94
N VAL A 52 -3.77 -9.38 7.23
CA VAL A 52 -2.71 -8.48 7.70
C VAL A 52 -2.51 -8.60 9.20
N LYS A 53 -3.59 -8.76 9.98
CA LYS A 53 -3.51 -8.91 11.45
C LYS A 53 -2.74 -10.16 11.86
N TYR A 54 -2.95 -11.26 11.14
CA TYR A 54 -2.52 -12.59 11.55
C TYR A 54 -1.59 -13.26 10.52
N VAL A 55 -0.91 -12.48 9.67
CA VAL A 55 0.09 -13.03 8.73
C VAL A 55 1.24 -13.73 9.47
N ASP A 56 1.68 -13.14 10.58
CA ASP A 56 2.71 -13.66 11.46
C ASP A 56 2.59 -13.08 12.89
N ASN A 57 3.39 -13.64 13.82
CA ASN A 57 3.41 -13.23 15.22
C ASN A 57 3.82 -11.76 15.41
N TYR A 58 4.66 -11.23 14.52
CA TYR A 58 5.08 -9.83 14.57
C TYR A 58 3.90 -8.91 14.29
N SER A 59 3.15 -9.19 13.23
CA SER A 59 1.97 -8.42 12.82
C SER A 59 0.86 -8.49 13.84
N GLU A 60 0.61 -9.66 14.43
CA GLU A 60 -0.37 -9.80 15.52
C GLU A 60 0.04 -8.97 16.74
N HIS A 61 1.33 -9.02 17.11
CA HIS A 61 1.86 -8.20 18.20
C HIS A 61 1.71 -6.69 17.92
N GLN A 62 2.05 -6.23 16.72
CA GLN A 62 1.87 -4.82 16.35
C GLN A 62 0.39 -4.42 16.35
N TYR A 63 -0.49 -5.27 15.82
CA TYR A 63 -1.93 -5.04 15.86
C TYR A 63 -2.41 -4.84 17.30
N ASN A 64 -2.02 -5.71 18.24
CA ASN A 64 -2.41 -5.59 19.64
C ASN A 64 -1.92 -4.28 20.29
N ILE A 65 -0.76 -3.75 19.88
CA ILE A 65 -0.25 -2.45 20.34
C ILE A 65 -1.13 -1.30 19.83
N TYR A 66 -1.52 -1.33 18.55
CA TYR A 66 -2.20 -0.22 17.89
C TYR A 66 -3.74 -0.34 17.86
N ALA A 67 -4.32 -1.49 18.22
CA ALA A 67 -5.77 -1.75 18.10
C ALA A 67 -6.63 -0.73 18.86
N LYS A 68 -6.14 -0.21 20.00
CA LYS A 68 -6.82 0.84 20.78
C LYS A 68 -6.85 2.20 20.09
N ASP A 69 -5.88 2.44 19.20
CA ASP A 69 -5.65 3.70 18.52
C ASP A 69 -6.25 3.68 17.11
N ILE A 70 -6.53 2.50 16.55
CA ILE A 70 -7.10 2.33 15.21
C ILE A 70 -8.61 2.12 15.32
N LYS A 71 -9.40 3.02 14.71
CA LYS A 71 -10.83 2.77 14.49
C LYS A 71 -11.01 1.89 13.26
N GLU A 72 -11.37 0.64 13.46
CA GLU A 72 -11.53 -0.29 12.34
C GLU A 72 -12.91 -0.21 11.65
N LYS A 73 -12.92 -0.43 10.33
CA LYS A 73 -14.13 -0.56 9.49
C LYS A 73 -14.21 -1.99 8.96
N LYS A 74 -15.43 -2.52 8.88
CA LYS A 74 -15.67 -3.73 8.07
C LYS A 74 -15.43 -3.39 6.59
N SER A 75 -14.70 -4.24 5.90
CA SER A 75 -14.49 -4.10 4.45
C SER A 75 -15.81 -4.29 3.70
N PRO A 76 -16.15 -3.39 2.74
CA PRO A 76 -17.21 -3.64 1.77
C PRO A 76 -16.76 -4.56 0.62
N PHE A 77 -15.46 -4.89 0.56
CA PHE A 77 -14.85 -5.71 -0.49
C PHE A 77 -14.49 -7.10 0.04
N GLU A 78 -14.51 -8.08 -0.86
CA GLU A 78 -13.88 -9.37 -0.63
C GLU A 78 -12.36 -9.17 -0.71
N ILE A 79 -11.68 -9.41 0.41
CA ILE A 79 -10.21 -9.33 0.54
C ILE A 79 -9.72 -10.74 0.85
N LYS A 80 -8.65 -11.17 0.16
CA LYS A 80 -8.00 -12.47 0.37
C LYS A 80 -6.49 -12.32 0.27
N GLU A 81 -5.76 -13.15 1.01
CA GLU A 81 -4.32 -13.35 0.83
C GLU A 81 -4.13 -14.30 -0.36
N VAL A 82 -3.31 -13.88 -1.33
CA VAL A 82 -2.99 -14.71 -2.52
C VAL A 82 -1.53 -15.11 -2.57
N ALA A 83 -0.68 -14.46 -1.78
CA ALA A 83 0.72 -14.81 -1.60
C ALA A 83 1.29 -14.07 -0.37
N ARG A 84 2.53 -14.39 -0.04
CA ARG A 84 3.30 -13.77 1.05
C ARG A 84 4.64 -13.26 0.52
N GLY A 85 4.98 -12.02 0.84
CA GLY A 85 6.25 -11.40 0.49
C GLY A 85 7.16 -11.29 1.71
N ALA A 86 8.45 -11.58 1.54
CA ALA A 86 9.45 -11.29 2.55
C ALA A 86 9.65 -9.77 2.66
N HIS A 87 9.74 -9.25 3.89
CA HIS A 87 10.02 -7.83 4.15
C HIS A 87 10.68 -7.65 5.52
N LEU A 88 11.90 -7.11 5.56
CA LEU A 88 12.71 -7.10 6.78
C LEU A 88 12.74 -8.51 7.40
N ASN A 89 12.66 -8.63 8.72
CA ASN A 89 12.61 -9.94 9.39
C ASN A 89 11.18 -10.46 9.58
N THR A 90 10.24 -10.08 8.71
CA THR A 90 8.81 -10.42 8.78
C THR A 90 8.27 -10.76 7.39
N ILE A 91 6.96 -11.05 7.33
CA ILE A 91 6.23 -11.41 6.13
C ILE A 91 5.06 -10.44 5.98
N VAL A 92 4.84 -9.96 4.76
CA VAL A 92 3.71 -9.10 4.40
C VAL A 92 2.79 -9.86 3.45
N PRO A 93 1.46 -9.85 3.67
CA PRO A 93 0.54 -10.49 2.75
C PRO A 93 0.43 -9.70 1.44
N ILE A 94 0.30 -10.42 0.33
CA ILE A 94 -0.13 -9.86 -0.95
C ILE A 94 -1.63 -10.08 -1.04
N LEU A 95 -2.37 -8.99 -1.19
CA LEU A 95 -3.83 -8.99 -1.07
C LEU A 95 -4.48 -8.93 -2.45
N SER A 96 -5.48 -9.77 -2.66
CA SER A 96 -6.43 -9.69 -3.78
C SER A 96 -7.73 -9.08 -3.28
N ILE A 97 -8.21 -8.04 -3.97
CA ILE A 97 -9.42 -7.31 -3.61
C ILE A 97 -10.36 -7.28 -4.79
N LYS A 98 -11.56 -7.82 -4.60
CA LYS A 98 -12.61 -7.85 -5.62
C LYS A 98 -13.63 -6.74 -5.40
N PHE A 99 -13.90 -5.95 -6.44
CA PHE A 99 -14.90 -4.88 -6.45
C PHE A 99 -15.45 -4.68 -7.86
N LYS A 100 -16.77 -4.47 -8.00
CA LYS A 100 -17.42 -4.19 -9.31
C LYS A 100 -16.91 -5.09 -10.46
N GLU A 101 -16.84 -6.40 -10.21
CA GLU A 101 -16.31 -7.42 -11.15
C GLU A 101 -14.82 -7.30 -11.53
N LYS A 102 -14.09 -6.33 -10.96
CA LYS A 102 -12.65 -6.13 -11.13
C LYS A 102 -11.87 -6.71 -9.96
N ILE A 103 -10.59 -7.00 -10.20
CA ILE A 103 -9.64 -7.50 -9.21
C ILE A 103 -8.46 -6.53 -9.12
N ALA A 104 -8.14 -6.07 -7.91
CA ALA A 104 -6.88 -5.40 -7.61
C ALA A 104 -5.96 -6.32 -6.81
N ILE A 105 -4.68 -6.34 -7.17
CA ILE A 105 -3.62 -6.93 -6.35
C ILE A 105 -2.86 -5.79 -5.67
N ILE A 106 -2.81 -5.82 -4.34
CA ILE A 106 -2.06 -4.87 -3.53
C ILE A 106 -0.84 -5.57 -2.96
N ILE A 107 0.32 -5.00 -3.22
CA ILE A 107 1.60 -5.40 -2.65
C ILE A 107 1.98 -4.31 -1.67
N GLY A 108 2.09 -4.66 -0.38
CA GLY A 108 2.68 -3.79 0.64
C GLY A 108 4.18 -3.67 0.46
N ASP A 109 4.89 -3.33 1.53
CA ASP A 109 6.34 -3.34 1.41
C ASP A 109 6.89 -4.75 1.20
N TYR A 110 7.98 -4.84 0.41
CA TYR A 110 8.65 -6.11 0.14
C TYR A 110 10.16 -5.93 -0.06
N ASP A 111 10.88 -7.04 0.09
CA ASP A 111 12.30 -7.20 -0.23
C ASP A 111 12.50 -8.05 -1.49
N PRO A 112 13.65 -7.96 -2.18
CA PRO A 112 13.91 -8.66 -3.44
C PRO A 112 13.66 -10.18 -3.45
N PRO A 113 13.85 -10.93 -2.35
CA PRO A 113 13.46 -12.35 -2.32
C PRO A 113 11.98 -12.61 -2.64
N ALA A 114 11.10 -11.62 -2.51
CA ALA A 114 9.67 -11.75 -2.83
C ALA A 114 9.34 -11.59 -4.33
N VAL A 115 10.29 -11.20 -5.18
CA VAL A 115 10.05 -10.83 -6.59
C VAL A 115 9.38 -11.94 -7.39
N ASP A 116 9.90 -13.16 -7.32
CA ASP A 116 9.35 -14.28 -8.08
C ASP A 116 7.96 -14.69 -7.58
N THR A 117 7.74 -14.62 -6.26
CA THR A 117 6.44 -14.84 -5.64
C THR A 117 5.42 -13.82 -6.12
N ILE A 118 5.80 -12.54 -6.16
CA ILE A 118 4.97 -11.45 -6.68
C ILE A 118 4.60 -11.72 -8.15
N ILE A 119 5.58 -12.01 -9.00
CA ILE A 119 5.35 -12.23 -10.43
C ILE A 119 4.42 -13.43 -10.65
N LYS A 120 4.67 -14.55 -9.96
CA LYS A 120 3.84 -15.76 -10.03
C LYS A 120 2.40 -15.48 -9.59
N CYS A 121 2.22 -14.75 -8.50
CA CYS A 121 0.92 -14.35 -7.99
C CYS A 121 0.17 -13.51 -9.02
N VAL A 122 0.78 -12.42 -9.52
CA VAL A 122 0.11 -11.52 -10.46
C VAL A 122 -0.22 -12.20 -11.80
N LYS A 123 0.63 -13.11 -12.28
CA LYS A 123 0.35 -13.93 -13.49
C LYS A 123 -0.80 -14.92 -13.29
N THR A 124 -0.96 -15.45 -12.08
CA THR A 124 -2.05 -16.36 -11.72
C THR A 124 -3.37 -15.61 -11.60
N GLU A 125 -3.38 -14.53 -10.82
CA GLU A 125 -4.58 -13.75 -10.50
C GLU A 125 -5.06 -12.88 -11.68
N LYS A 126 -4.16 -12.49 -12.59
CA LYS A 126 -4.44 -11.65 -13.77
C LYS A 126 -5.31 -10.40 -13.43
N PRO A 127 -4.87 -9.57 -12.48
CA PRO A 127 -5.69 -8.47 -11.97
C PRO A 127 -5.97 -7.40 -13.01
N ASP A 128 -7.02 -6.62 -12.78
CA ASP A 128 -7.28 -5.36 -13.48
C ASP A 128 -6.33 -4.26 -13.02
N PHE A 129 -5.99 -4.26 -11.73
CA PHE A 129 -5.07 -3.28 -11.14
C PHE A 129 -3.95 -3.96 -10.37
N LEU A 130 -2.72 -3.50 -10.57
CA LEU A 130 -1.59 -3.80 -9.69
C LEU A 130 -1.22 -2.54 -8.93
N ILE A 131 -1.30 -2.59 -7.60
CA ILE A 131 -0.86 -1.51 -6.71
C ILE A 131 0.41 -1.98 -5.99
N ILE A 132 1.51 -1.25 -6.18
CA ILE A 132 2.84 -1.63 -5.68
C ILE A 132 3.60 -0.40 -5.17
N PRO A 133 4.42 -0.49 -4.10
CA PRO A 133 5.29 0.62 -3.72
C PRO A 133 6.29 0.96 -4.84
N ALA A 134 6.70 2.23 -4.91
CA ALA A 134 7.86 2.72 -5.66
C ALA A 134 8.97 3.11 -4.68
N TYR A 135 10.14 2.50 -4.81
CA TYR A 135 11.25 2.69 -3.90
C TYR A 135 12.31 3.61 -4.48
N ALA A 136 13.19 4.11 -3.62
CA ALA A 136 14.40 4.79 -4.06
C ALA A 136 15.36 3.80 -4.73
N LYS A 137 16.15 4.29 -5.69
CA LYS A 137 17.14 3.47 -6.43
C LYS A 137 18.08 2.67 -5.53
N LYS A 138 18.49 3.24 -4.40
CA LYS A 138 19.32 2.55 -3.41
C LYS A 138 18.61 2.55 -2.07
N VAL A 139 18.36 1.34 -1.56
CA VAL A 139 17.86 1.13 -0.20
C VAL A 139 18.99 0.50 0.62
N SER A 140 19.24 1.04 1.81
CA SER A 140 20.31 0.55 2.69
C SER A 140 19.88 -0.74 3.40
N ASN A 141 20.80 -1.69 3.53
CA ASN A 141 20.62 -2.89 4.36
C ASN A 141 20.68 -2.61 5.88
N LYS A 142 21.10 -1.41 6.31
CA LYS A 142 21.28 -1.04 7.73
C LYS A 142 20.01 -1.11 8.58
N LYS A 143 18.82 -1.12 7.96
CA LYS A 143 17.53 -1.17 8.67
C LYS A 143 16.96 -2.60 8.79
N GLY A 144 17.80 -3.62 8.72
CA GLY A 144 17.36 -5.02 8.82
C GLY A 144 16.62 -5.54 7.58
N ARG A 145 16.84 -4.91 6.41
CA ARG A 145 16.33 -5.37 5.12
C ARG A 145 17.00 -6.69 4.73
N LEU A 146 16.25 -7.63 4.16
CA LEU A 146 16.75 -8.91 3.64
C LEU A 146 17.45 -8.72 2.29
N LEU A 147 18.52 -7.93 2.32
CA LEU A 147 19.34 -7.58 1.18
C LEU A 147 20.75 -8.12 1.42
N GLU A 148 21.13 -9.19 0.72
CA GLU A 148 22.49 -9.76 0.80
C GLU A 148 23.57 -8.72 0.45
N LYS A 149 23.24 -7.78 -0.44
CA LYS A 149 24.05 -6.60 -0.79
C LYS A 149 23.11 -5.40 -0.91
N PRO A 150 23.58 -4.15 -0.79
CA PRO A 150 22.81 -2.97 -1.18
C PRO A 150 22.51 -3.04 -2.69
N THR A 151 21.48 -3.80 -3.05
CA THR A 151 21.04 -3.98 -4.43
C THR A 151 20.05 -2.90 -4.79
N ASN A 152 19.87 -2.75 -6.09
CA ASN A 152 18.96 -1.79 -6.65
C ASN A 152 17.54 -2.39 -6.57
N LEU A 153 16.82 -2.12 -5.48
CA LEU A 153 15.41 -2.52 -5.31
C LEU A 153 14.54 -2.01 -6.48
N SER A 154 14.97 -0.93 -7.13
CA SER A 154 14.37 -0.42 -8.37
C SER A 154 14.54 -1.36 -9.57
N ASP A 155 15.63 -2.13 -9.68
CA ASP A 155 15.78 -3.12 -10.76
C ASP A 155 14.79 -4.28 -10.57
N ALA A 156 14.60 -4.72 -9.33
CA ALA A 156 13.56 -5.70 -8.97
C ALA A 156 12.14 -5.17 -9.31
N GLN A 157 11.86 -3.90 -9.00
CA GLN A 157 10.59 -3.25 -9.37
C GLN A 157 10.38 -3.18 -10.88
N LYS A 158 11.40 -2.77 -11.64
CA LYS A 158 11.34 -2.72 -13.10
C LYS A 158 11.07 -4.09 -13.69
N TYR A 159 11.72 -5.12 -13.17
CA TYR A 159 11.49 -6.49 -13.60
C TYR A 159 10.05 -6.96 -13.33
N ILE A 160 9.51 -6.72 -12.13
CA ILE A 160 8.10 -7.00 -11.82
C ILE A 160 7.18 -6.30 -12.83
N ILE A 161 7.34 -4.98 -13.03
CA ILE A 161 6.50 -4.19 -13.94
C ILE A 161 6.58 -4.72 -15.38
N GLN A 162 7.78 -5.07 -15.85
CA GLN A 162 7.99 -5.64 -17.18
C GLN A 162 7.25 -6.98 -17.34
N GLU A 163 7.33 -7.85 -16.35
CA GLU A 163 6.64 -9.15 -16.37
C GLU A 163 5.12 -9.00 -16.31
N VAL A 164 4.61 -8.06 -15.51
CA VAL A 164 3.18 -7.76 -15.40
C VAL A 164 2.63 -7.23 -16.74
N ARG A 165 3.39 -6.38 -17.42
CA ARG A 165 3.01 -5.84 -18.74
C ARG A 165 2.91 -6.88 -19.86
N LYS A 166 3.51 -8.05 -19.67
CA LYS A 166 3.42 -9.19 -20.60
C LYS A 166 2.12 -9.98 -20.43
N ILE A 167 1.38 -9.77 -19.33
CA ILE A 167 0.10 -10.44 -19.09
C ILE A 167 -0.92 -9.96 -20.13
N LYS A 168 -1.46 -10.90 -20.89
CA LYS A 168 -2.58 -10.67 -21.81
C LYS A 168 -3.87 -11.04 -21.10
N LYS A 169 -4.80 -10.08 -20.99
CA LYS A 169 -6.19 -10.36 -20.62
C LYS A 169 -7.06 -10.42 -21.88
N VAL A 170 -8.24 -11.01 -21.73
CA VAL A 170 -9.28 -10.97 -22.79
C VAL A 170 -9.60 -9.50 -23.13
N PHE A 171 -9.61 -8.63 -22.12
CA PHE A 171 -9.73 -7.18 -22.27
C PHE A 171 -8.53 -6.49 -21.63
N GLY A 172 -7.67 -5.89 -22.47
CA GLY A 172 -6.60 -4.99 -22.03
C GLY A 172 -5.41 -5.63 -21.30
N LYS A 173 -4.68 -4.77 -20.57
CA LYS A 173 -3.55 -5.12 -19.69
C LYS A 173 -3.84 -4.58 -18.29
N PRO A 174 -3.25 -5.16 -17.23
CA PRO A 174 -3.38 -4.60 -15.89
C PRO A 174 -2.91 -3.14 -15.84
N VAL A 175 -3.69 -2.27 -15.20
CA VAL A 175 -3.27 -0.89 -14.87
C VAL A 175 -2.32 -0.95 -13.68
N ILE A 176 -1.13 -0.38 -13.83
CA ILE A 176 -0.10 -0.38 -12.79
C ILE A 176 -0.10 0.98 -12.07
N ILE A 177 -0.40 0.94 -10.79
CA ILE A 177 -0.40 2.07 -9.87
C ILE A 177 0.78 1.92 -8.92
N THR A 178 1.65 2.92 -8.89
CA THR A 178 2.80 2.94 -7.97
C THR A 178 2.62 3.95 -6.85
N LEU A 179 3.03 3.58 -5.62
CA LEU A 179 2.94 4.43 -4.43
C LEU A 179 4.34 4.82 -3.98
N ALA A 180 4.75 6.08 -4.15
CA ALA A 180 6.09 6.54 -3.78
C ALA A 180 6.35 6.36 -2.28
N HIS A 181 7.24 5.44 -1.91
CA HIS A 181 7.57 5.11 -0.51
C HIS A 181 8.36 6.22 0.21
N SER A 182 9.08 7.05 -0.55
CA SER A 182 9.84 8.18 -0.01
C SER A 182 9.93 9.33 -1.02
N LYS A 183 10.35 10.52 -0.56
CA LYS A 183 10.70 11.66 -1.44
C LYS A 183 11.81 11.35 -2.47
N LYS A 184 12.55 10.25 -2.27
CA LYS A 184 13.62 9.78 -3.17
C LYS A 184 13.18 8.60 -4.04
N ALA A 185 11.90 8.24 -4.00
CA ALA A 185 11.36 7.17 -4.83
C ALA A 185 11.65 7.44 -6.31
N GLU A 186 12.04 6.41 -7.05
CA GLU A 186 12.23 6.54 -8.48
C GLU A 186 10.86 6.61 -9.17
N ARG A 187 10.70 7.58 -10.08
CA ARG A 187 9.52 7.65 -10.93
C ARG A 187 9.62 6.59 -12.01
N LEU A 188 8.91 5.49 -11.80
CA LEU A 188 8.83 4.38 -12.75
C LEU A 188 7.88 4.74 -13.90
N GLN A 189 8.19 4.27 -15.12
CA GLN A 189 7.29 4.42 -16.26
C GLN A 189 6.13 3.44 -16.10
N VAL A 190 5.04 3.87 -15.45
CA VAL A 190 3.80 3.13 -15.18
C VAL A 190 2.58 3.96 -15.56
N ASP A 191 1.38 3.37 -15.44
CA ASP A 191 0.13 4.03 -15.83
C ASP A 191 -0.23 5.16 -14.84
N ILE A 192 -0.08 4.91 -13.54
CA ILE A 192 -0.34 5.90 -12.48
C ILE A 192 0.80 5.89 -11.46
N HIS A 193 1.34 7.06 -11.13
CA HIS A 193 2.32 7.24 -10.07
C HIS A 193 1.78 8.22 -9.03
N ILE A 194 1.59 7.73 -7.80
CA ILE A 194 1.20 8.55 -6.66
C ILE A 194 2.47 9.04 -5.98
N GLU A 195 2.71 10.34 -6.10
CA GLU A 195 3.88 11.03 -5.57
C GLU A 195 3.86 11.05 -4.03
N TYR A 196 5.05 11.14 -3.40
CA TYR A 196 5.16 11.06 -1.93
C TYR A 196 4.41 12.19 -1.20
N ASN A 197 4.22 13.35 -1.84
CA ASN A 197 3.46 14.47 -1.28
C ASN A 197 1.94 14.31 -1.35
N GLN A 198 1.44 13.29 -2.06
CA GLN A 198 0.01 12.96 -2.13
C GLN A 198 -0.42 12.00 -1.02
N LYS A 199 0.47 11.70 -0.06
CA LYS A 199 0.16 10.92 1.12
C LYS A 199 -0.44 11.80 2.22
N ILE A 200 -1.28 11.19 3.05
CA ILE A 200 -1.66 11.73 4.36
C ILE A 200 -0.54 11.49 5.38
N PRO A 201 -0.48 12.24 6.50
CA PRO A 201 0.45 11.95 7.58
C PRO A 201 0.21 10.55 8.16
N SER A 202 1.32 9.85 8.34
CA SER A 202 1.40 8.57 9.02
C SER A 202 1.62 8.75 10.52
N LEU A 203 1.53 7.65 11.27
CA LEU A 203 1.88 7.60 12.68
C LEU A 203 3.35 7.99 12.93
N LEU A 204 4.26 7.67 11.99
CA LEU A 204 5.67 8.06 12.07
C LEU A 204 5.84 9.58 11.91
N ASP A 205 5.15 10.18 10.93
CA ASP A 205 5.19 11.63 10.71
C ASP A 205 4.70 12.36 11.96
N TYR A 206 3.61 11.86 12.55
CA TYR A 206 3.05 12.38 13.80
C TYR A 206 4.04 12.31 14.98
N GLN A 207 4.67 11.15 15.18
CA GLN A 207 5.69 10.96 16.23
C GLN A 207 6.92 11.86 16.02
N SER A 208 7.18 12.26 14.78
CA SER A 208 8.27 13.16 14.41
C SER A 208 7.89 14.64 14.50
N GLY A 209 6.67 14.96 14.97
CA GLY A 209 6.19 16.34 15.13
C GLY A 209 5.63 16.97 13.85
N VAL A 210 5.39 16.21 12.79
CA VAL A 210 4.68 16.70 11.59
C VAL A 210 3.19 16.77 11.91
N VAL A 211 2.62 17.98 11.83
CA VAL A 211 1.23 18.28 12.22
C VAL A 211 0.36 18.79 11.07
N GLU A 212 0.92 19.04 9.90
CA GLU A 212 0.19 19.56 8.74
C GLU A 212 -0.15 18.42 7.77
N CYS A 213 -1.45 18.31 7.44
CA CYS A 213 -2.02 17.25 6.61
C CYS A 213 -2.46 17.79 5.23
N GLY A 214 -1.89 18.89 4.77
CA GLY A 214 -2.31 19.54 3.53
C GLY A 214 -3.80 19.94 3.55
N SER A 215 -4.41 20.04 2.37
CA SER A 215 -5.78 20.55 2.17
C SER A 215 -6.83 19.45 1.91
N TYR A 216 -6.58 18.20 2.29
CA TYR A 216 -7.55 17.13 2.09
C TYR A 216 -8.63 17.18 3.20
N ASP A 217 -9.93 17.17 2.85
CA ASP A 217 -11.06 17.14 3.81
C ASP A 217 -10.91 16.03 4.88
N PHE A 218 -10.23 14.95 4.48
CA PHE A 218 -9.85 13.82 5.31
C PHE A 218 -9.02 14.21 6.57
N CYS A 219 -8.34 15.35 6.55
CA CYS A 219 -7.38 15.80 7.54
C CYS A 219 -7.94 16.62 8.70
N GLU A 220 -9.14 17.19 8.56
CA GLU A 220 -9.72 18.11 9.54
C GLU A 220 -9.97 17.47 10.93
N LYS A 221 -9.90 16.14 10.99
CA LYS A 221 -10.27 15.35 12.16
C LYS A 221 -9.17 14.42 12.65
N CYS A 222 -7.94 14.50 12.12
CA CYS A 222 -6.84 13.72 12.71
C CYS A 222 -6.68 14.16 14.17
N LYS A 223 -7.08 13.29 15.11
CA LYS A 223 -7.15 13.61 16.53
C LYS A 223 -5.72 13.79 17.02
N ARG A 224 -5.37 15.07 17.19
CA ARG A 224 -4.21 15.57 17.94
C ARG A 224 -4.37 15.15 19.41
N GLN A 225 -4.11 13.91 19.75
CA GLN A 225 -3.79 13.57 21.13
C GLN A 225 -2.31 13.32 21.20
N LYS A 226 -1.56 14.29 21.74
CA LYS A 226 -0.33 13.96 22.45
C LYS A 226 -0.73 12.77 23.32
N LEU A 227 -0.13 11.61 23.07
CA LEU A 227 -0.06 10.60 24.11
C LEU A 227 0.75 11.28 25.21
N SER A 228 0.08 11.98 26.12
CA SER A 228 0.68 12.33 27.40
C SER A 228 1.05 10.97 28.00
N ARG A 229 2.35 10.72 28.05
CA ARG A 229 2.85 9.80 29.04
C ARG A 229 2.61 10.50 30.37
N ASP A 230 1.51 10.13 31.02
CA ASP A 230 1.40 10.26 32.46
C ASP A 230 2.38 9.26 33.10
#